data_AF-A0A3P8GX18-F1
#
_entry.id   AF-A0A3P8GX18-F1
#
_cell.length_a   1.000
_cell.length_b   1.000
_cell.length_c   1.000
_cell.angle_alpha   90.00
_cell.angle_beta   90.00
_cell.angle_gamma   90.00
#
_symmetry.space_group_name_H-M   'P 1'
#
loop_
_entity.id
_entity.type
_entity.pdbx_description
1 polymer ?
#
loop_
_entity_poly.entity_id
_entity_poly.type
_entity_poly.pdbx_seq_one_letter_code
_entity_poly.pdbx_strand_id
1 'polypeptide(L)'
;MTNLKPSTRYHLKISACNDYECGTFSEVLQVQTLPHELLKTPSLISVTVHQANKVKISFFSDYIDRDEYYTEQMKGYLIKLSCIDPPGCSDLQVYLPLECVTDSETFAAEHFNVNHENMINNQRCNELNPFENSTVLFSANVNRSNHQISITLNSLSPYTLYELFIAYVYISRVGPFSKPAEVFRTTEDGKL
;
A
#
# COMPACT_ATOMS: atom_id res chain seq x y z
N MET A 1 2.10 -19.22 25.56
CA MET A 1 0.99 -19.11 24.58
C MET A 1 1.57 -18.48 23.32
N THR A 2 1.49 -19.17 22.19
CA THR A 2 1.91 -18.65 20.88
C THR A 2 0.66 -18.35 20.05
N ASN A 3 0.78 -17.52 19.01
CA ASN A 3 -0.29 -17.19 18.06
C ASN A 3 -1.50 -16.41 18.64
N LEU A 4 -1.28 -15.57 19.65
CA LEU A 4 -2.31 -14.62 20.08
C LEU A 4 -2.44 -13.49 19.05
N LYS A 5 -3.67 -13.01 18.80
CA LYS A 5 -3.92 -11.87 17.92
C LYS A 5 -3.28 -10.61 18.55
N PRO A 6 -2.48 -9.83 17.80
CA PRO A 6 -1.98 -8.52 18.24
C PRO A 6 -3.08 -7.55 18.65
N SER A 7 -2.73 -6.56 19.48
CA SER A 7 -3.63 -5.53 20.00
C SER A 7 -4.95 -6.07 20.60
N THR A 8 -4.98 -7.33 21.01
CA THR A 8 -6.21 -8.03 21.40
C THR A 8 -6.21 -8.25 22.91
N ARG A 9 -7.37 -8.01 23.50
CA ARG A 9 -7.61 -8.17 24.93
C ARG A 9 -8.08 -9.60 25.21
N TYR A 10 -7.35 -10.30 26.08
CA TYR A 10 -7.64 -11.65 26.49
C TYR A 10 -8.05 -11.68 27.97
N HIS A 11 -9.03 -12.52 28.29
CA HIS A 11 -9.42 -12.84 29.66
C HIS A 11 -8.82 -14.19 30.03
N LEU A 12 -8.00 -14.22 31.06
CA LEU A 12 -7.35 -15.43 31.55
C LEU A 12 -7.89 -15.78 32.93
N LYS A 13 -8.10 -17.07 33.15
CA LYS A 13 -8.29 -17.69 34.45
C LYS A 13 -7.37 -18.89 34.55
N ILE A 14 -6.80 -19.12 35.73
CA ILE A 14 -5.86 -20.21 35.96
C ILE A 14 -6.43 -21.09 37.07
N SER A 15 -6.37 -22.41 36.90
CA SER A 15 -6.67 -23.38 37.96
C SER A 15 -5.47 -24.32 38.11
N ALA A 16 -5.19 -24.72 39.35
CA ALA A 16 -4.16 -25.72 39.66
C ALA A 16 -4.79 -27.11 39.71
N CYS A 17 -4.13 -28.11 39.11
CA CYS A 17 -4.58 -29.50 39.09
C CYS A 17 -3.55 -30.43 39.74
N ASN A 18 -4.05 -31.50 40.37
CA ASN A 18 -3.26 -32.65 40.81
C ASN A 18 -3.79 -33.94 40.12
N ASP A 19 -3.30 -35.10 40.53
CA ASP A 19 -3.67 -36.40 39.93
C ASP A 19 -5.13 -36.81 40.16
N TYR A 20 -5.85 -36.12 41.04
CA TYR A 20 -7.24 -36.41 41.38
C TYR A 20 -8.20 -35.38 40.78
N GLU A 21 -7.90 -34.08 40.88
CA GLU A 21 -8.78 -33.02 40.41
C GLU A 21 -8.07 -31.68 40.16
N CYS A 22 -8.78 -30.78 39.46
CA CYS A 22 -8.44 -29.38 39.34
C CYS A 22 -9.24 -28.55 40.37
N GLY A 23 -8.58 -27.58 41.00
CA GLY A 23 -9.22 -26.66 41.92
C GLY A 23 -10.08 -25.60 41.24
N THR A 24 -10.58 -24.65 42.02
CA THR A 24 -11.32 -23.50 41.51
C THR A 24 -10.43 -22.60 40.65
N PHE A 25 -11.00 -22.02 39.61
CA PHE A 25 -10.32 -20.99 38.81
C PHE A 25 -10.05 -19.73 39.63
N SER A 26 -8.95 -19.07 39.32
CA SER A 26 -8.64 -17.72 39.79
C SER A 26 -9.69 -16.69 39.33
N GLU A 27 -9.61 -15.50 39.92
CA GLU A 27 -10.24 -14.30 39.36
C GLU A 27 -9.79 -14.03 37.92
N VAL A 28 -10.63 -13.30 37.16
CA VAL A 28 -10.31 -12.92 35.77
C VAL A 28 -9.15 -11.94 35.76
N LEU A 29 -8.05 -12.33 35.12
CA LEU A 29 -7.00 -11.39 34.72
C LEU A 29 -7.24 -10.95 33.28
N GLN A 30 -7.26 -9.63 33.06
CA GLN A 30 -7.35 -9.05 31.73
C GLN A 30 -5.96 -8.60 31.28
N VAL A 31 -5.51 -9.08 30.13
CA VAL A 31 -4.25 -8.68 29.51
C VAL A 31 -4.48 -8.27 28.07
N GLN A 32 -3.63 -7.41 27.53
CA GLN A 32 -3.67 -7.01 26.12
C GLN A 32 -2.33 -7.33 25.47
N THR A 33 -2.37 -7.98 24.30
CA THR A 33 -1.17 -8.22 23.50
C THR A 33 -0.66 -6.92 22.89
N LEU A 34 0.65 -6.85 22.66
CA LEU A 34 1.27 -5.72 21.98
C LEU A 34 0.74 -5.59 20.54
N PRO A 35 0.79 -4.38 19.94
CA PRO A 35 0.55 -4.20 18.53
C PRO A 35 1.55 -5.01 17.69
N HIS A 36 1.12 -5.43 16.50
CA HIS A 36 2.00 -6.10 15.56
C HIS A 36 3.10 -5.14 15.08
N GLU A 37 4.35 -5.60 15.01
CA GLU A 37 5.43 -4.81 14.42
C GLU A 37 5.30 -4.80 12.89
N LEU A 38 5.17 -3.62 12.30
CA LEU A 38 5.06 -3.47 10.85
C LEU A 38 6.47 -3.31 10.28
N LEU A 39 7.12 -4.44 9.99
CA LEU A 39 8.51 -4.43 9.49
C LEU A 39 8.61 -4.56 7.97
N LYS A 40 7.52 -4.93 7.29
CA LYS A 40 7.51 -5.13 5.85
C LYS A 40 7.37 -3.80 5.11
N THR A 41 8.03 -3.70 3.96
CA THR A 41 7.88 -2.61 3.00
C THR A 41 7.71 -3.20 1.60
N PRO A 42 7.00 -2.51 0.68
CA PRO A 42 7.06 -2.84 -0.74
C PRO A 42 8.51 -2.92 -1.22
N SER A 43 8.78 -3.86 -2.12
CA SER A 43 10.13 -4.17 -2.60
C SER A 43 10.21 -4.11 -4.12
N LEU A 44 11.42 -4.23 -4.68
CA LEU A 44 11.67 -4.24 -6.13
C LEU A 44 10.97 -3.07 -6.86
N ILE A 45 11.08 -1.89 -6.27
CA ILE A 45 10.50 -0.66 -6.80
C ILE A 45 11.29 -0.28 -8.05
N SER A 46 10.58 0.05 -9.12
CA SER A 46 11.17 0.56 -10.35
C SER A 46 10.28 1.61 -10.98
N VAL A 47 10.90 2.56 -11.69
CA VAL A 47 10.21 3.62 -12.41
C VAL A 47 10.57 3.58 -13.88
N THR A 48 9.55 3.59 -14.74
CA THR A 48 9.69 3.83 -16.18
C THR A 48 9.12 5.21 -16.50
N VAL A 49 9.97 6.10 -16.99
CA VAL A 49 9.57 7.44 -17.41
C VAL A 49 9.08 7.36 -18.84
N HIS A 50 7.83 7.76 -19.09
CA HIS A 50 7.23 7.72 -20.43
C HIS A 50 7.28 9.09 -21.11
N GLN A 51 6.91 10.15 -20.38
CA GLN A 51 6.83 11.52 -20.88
C GLN A 51 7.14 12.50 -19.74
N ALA A 52 7.15 13.81 -20.06
CA ALA A 52 7.54 14.88 -19.15
C ALA A 52 6.72 14.92 -17.85
N ASN A 53 5.47 14.46 -17.93
CA ASN A 53 4.55 14.46 -16.80
C ASN A 53 4.00 13.06 -16.48
N LYS A 54 4.54 11.99 -17.10
CA LYS A 54 3.96 10.64 -17.02
C LYS A 54 5.01 9.59 -16.70
N VAL A 55 4.78 8.87 -15.60
CA VAL A 55 5.64 7.78 -15.15
C VAL A 55 4.82 6.54 -14.80
N LYS A 56 5.40 5.37 -15.06
CA LYS A 56 4.91 4.09 -14.56
C LYS A 56 5.79 3.64 -13.41
N ILE A 57 5.19 3.39 -12.25
CA ILE A 57 5.86 2.86 -11.07
C ILE A 57 5.45 1.41 -10.92
N SER A 58 6.40 0.50 -10.75
CA SER A 58 6.17 -0.91 -10.48
C SER A 58 6.82 -1.31 -9.17
N PHE A 59 6.18 -2.17 -8.38
CA PHE A 59 6.70 -2.66 -7.11
C PHE A 59 6.08 -4.01 -6.74
N PHE A 60 6.76 -4.75 -5.87
CA PHE A 60 6.30 -6.03 -5.34
C PHE A 60 5.62 -5.82 -3.98
N SER A 61 4.53 -6.55 -3.76
CA SER A 61 3.79 -6.51 -2.50
C SER A 61 3.58 -7.88 -1.90
N ASP A 62 4.10 -8.06 -0.68
CA ASP A 62 3.90 -9.24 0.15
C ASP A 62 2.45 -9.52 0.53
N TYR A 63 1.55 -8.53 0.38
CA TYR A 63 0.16 -8.64 0.81
C TYR A 63 -0.82 -9.02 -0.32
N ILE A 64 -0.30 -9.35 -1.51
CA ILE A 64 -1.10 -9.93 -2.59
C ILE A 64 -1.42 -11.40 -2.29
N ASP A 65 -0.45 -12.13 -1.74
CA ASP A 65 -0.60 -13.50 -1.27
C ASP A 65 -1.02 -13.50 0.20
N ARG A 66 -2.28 -13.85 0.43
CA ARG A 66 -3.00 -13.55 1.67
C ARG A 66 -2.51 -14.39 2.85
N ASP A 67 -2.12 -13.71 3.92
CA ASP A 67 -2.46 -14.13 5.28
C ASP A 67 -3.62 -13.24 5.75
N GLU A 68 -4.78 -13.86 6.02
CA GLU A 68 -6.06 -13.21 6.32
C GLU A 68 -5.96 -12.13 7.42
N TYR A 69 -5.03 -12.33 8.35
CA TYR A 69 -4.76 -11.42 9.45
C TYR A 69 -4.24 -10.04 9.00
N TYR A 70 -3.42 -9.99 7.95
CA TYR A 70 -2.84 -8.73 7.48
C TYR A 70 -3.76 -7.99 6.53
N THR A 71 -4.56 -8.73 5.75
CA THR A 71 -5.55 -8.14 4.85
C THR A 71 -6.63 -7.36 5.59
N GLU A 72 -7.02 -7.79 6.79
CA GLU A 72 -8.01 -7.05 7.60
C GLU A 72 -7.47 -5.70 8.12
N GLN A 73 -6.16 -5.57 8.28
CA GLN A 73 -5.54 -4.35 8.82
C GLN A 73 -5.01 -3.41 7.75
N MET A 74 -4.64 -3.93 6.58
CA MET A 74 -4.10 -3.13 5.49
C MET A 74 -5.22 -2.43 4.72
N LYS A 75 -5.04 -1.14 4.46
CA LYS A 75 -5.97 -0.30 3.71
C LYS A 75 -5.48 0.10 2.33
N GLY A 76 -4.16 0.08 2.10
CA GLY A 76 -3.60 0.44 0.80
C GLY A 76 -2.11 0.73 0.86
N TYR A 77 -1.65 1.55 -0.07
CA TYR A 77 -0.25 1.95 -0.23
C TYR A 77 -0.17 3.47 -0.25
N LEU A 78 0.85 4.01 0.40
CA LEU A 78 1.19 5.43 0.33
C LEU A 78 2.47 5.59 -0.48
N ILE A 79 2.35 6.27 -1.60
CA ILE A 79 3.44 6.62 -2.49
C ILE A 79 3.83 8.05 -2.18
N LYS A 80 5.09 8.27 -1.81
CA LYS A 80 5.67 9.59 -1.58
C LYS A 80 6.74 9.88 -2.62
N LEU A 81 6.60 11.01 -3.28
CA LEU A 81 7.55 11.56 -4.23
C LEU A 81 8.11 12.84 -3.61
N SER A 82 9.37 12.81 -3.16
CA SER A 82 10.06 13.98 -2.66
C SER A 82 10.85 14.64 -3.76
N CYS A 83 10.64 15.93 -3.96
CA CYS A 83 11.21 16.66 -5.06
C CYS A 83 12.60 17.20 -4.71
N ILE A 84 13.60 16.95 -5.56
CA ILE A 84 15.00 17.32 -5.30
C ILE A 84 15.44 18.50 -6.17
N ASP A 85 15.12 18.46 -7.46
CA ASP A 85 15.59 19.44 -8.44
C ASP A 85 14.51 19.67 -9.51
N PRO A 86 14.06 20.92 -9.75
CA PRO A 86 14.65 22.17 -9.29
C PRO A 86 14.42 22.48 -7.81
N PRO A 87 15.35 23.13 -7.09
CA PRO A 87 15.14 23.49 -5.69
C PRO A 87 13.86 24.29 -5.47
N GLY A 88 13.03 23.84 -4.52
CA GLY A 88 11.73 24.47 -4.21
C GLY A 88 10.53 23.92 -4.98
N CYS A 89 10.72 22.88 -5.80
CA CYS A 89 9.62 22.11 -6.36
C CYS A 89 8.82 21.35 -5.27
N SER A 90 7.56 21.06 -5.57
CA SER A 90 6.63 20.49 -4.60
C SER A 90 6.76 18.98 -4.47
N ASP A 91 6.81 18.51 -3.22
CA ASP A 91 6.59 17.11 -2.87
C ASP A 91 5.17 16.68 -3.23
N LEU A 92 5.03 15.38 -3.51
CA LEU A 92 3.77 14.78 -3.91
C LEU A 92 3.51 13.49 -3.12
N GLN A 93 2.24 13.26 -2.79
CA GLN A 93 1.78 12.02 -2.18
C GLN A 93 0.57 11.47 -2.92
N VAL A 94 0.55 10.15 -3.10
CA VAL A 94 -0.54 9.43 -3.76
C VAL A 94 -0.92 8.23 -2.89
N TYR A 95 -2.21 8.09 -2.61
CA TYR A 95 -2.76 6.94 -1.92
C TYR A 95 -3.40 5.97 -2.91
N LEU A 96 -2.98 4.71 -2.87
CA LEU A 96 -3.57 3.63 -3.64
C LEU A 96 -4.35 2.71 -2.69
N PRO A 97 -5.69 2.75 -2.69
CA PRO A 97 -6.50 1.85 -1.88
C PRO A 97 -6.24 0.39 -2.22
N LEU A 98 -6.27 -0.49 -1.22
CA LEU A 98 -6.10 -1.94 -1.40
C LEU A 98 -7.18 -2.52 -2.31
N GLU A 99 -8.41 -2.02 -2.21
CA GLU A 99 -9.54 -2.43 -3.05
C GLU A 99 -9.26 -2.23 -4.55
N CYS A 100 -8.47 -1.21 -4.91
CA CYS A 100 -8.08 -0.93 -6.30
C CYS A 100 -7.03 -1.93 -6.84
N VAL A 101 -6.50 -2.83 -6.00
CA VAL A 101 -5.53 -3.85 -6.40
C VAL A 101 -5.99 -5.29 -6.10
N THR A 102 -6.97 -5.50 -5.22
CA THR A 102 -7.44 -6.84 -4.82
C THR A 102 -8.69 -7.35 -5.52
N ASP A 103 -9.44 -6.52 -6.25
CA ASP A 103 -10.64 -6.96 -6.97
C ASP A 103 -10.33 -7.22 -8.46
N SER A 104 -10.11 -8.48 -8.82
CA SER A 104 -9.60 -8.88 -10.15
C SER A 104 -10.60 -9.68 -10.99
N GLU A 105 -11.89 -9.72 -10.66
CA GLU A 105 -12.90 -10.33 -11.55
C GLU A 105 -13.48 -9.35 -12.58
N THR A 106 -13.06 -8.07 -12.59
CA THR A 106 -13.49 -7.07 -13.58
C THR A 106 -12.36 -6.45 -14.40
N PHE A 107 -11.10 -6.82 -14.19
CA PHE A 107 -9.95 -6.13 -14.81
C PHE A 107 -9.14 -6.92 -15.84
N ALA A 108 -9.35 -8.23 -15.96
CA ALA A 108 -8.52 -9.09 -16.82
C ALA A 108 -9.10 -9.38 -18.22
N ALA A 109 -10.33 -8.95 -18.53
CA ALA A 109 -11.01 -9.29 -19.79
C ALA A 109 -10.98 -8.16 -20.84
N GLU A 110 -10.50 -6.96 -20.52
CA GLU A 110 -10.39 -5.88 -21.49
C GLU A 110 -8.94 -5.70 -21.90
N HIS A 111 -8.64 -6.13 -23.13
CA HIS A 111 -7.52 -5.55 -23.87
C HIS A 111 -7.76 -4.03 -23.91
N PHE A 112 -7.02 -3.30 -23.08
CA PHE A 112 -7.07 -1.85 -22.91
C PHE A 112 -6.73 -1.11 -24.22
N ASN A 113 -7.69 -1.09 -25.13
CA ASN A 113 -7.75 -0.13 -26.23
C ASN A 113 -8.48 1.08 -25.67
N VAL A 114 -7.79 2.21 -25.60
CA VAL A 114 -8.31 3.46 -25.03
C VAL A 114 -9.44 3.98 -25.93
N ASN A 115 -10.68 3.63 -25.61
CA ASN A 115 -11.88 4.27 -26.15
C ASN A 115 -12.60 5.06 -25.04
N HIS A 116 -13.17 6.20 -25.45
CA HIS A 116 -13.71 7.29 -24.63
C HIS A 116 -14.85 6.94 -23.66
N GLU A 117 -15.28 5.68 -23.58
CA GLU A 117 -16.39 5.25 -22.71
C GLU A 117 -15.93 4.69 -21.36
N ASN A 118 -14.63 4.38 -21.19
CA ASN A 118 -14.07 3.80 -19.95
C ASN A 118 -13.59 4.82 -18.90
N MET A 119 -14.12 6.06 -18.94
CA MET A 119 -13.81 7.08 -17.92
C MET A 119 -14.49 6.83 -16.55
N ILE A 120 -15.45 5.89 -16.47
CA ILE A 120 -16.34 5.74 -15.31
C ILE A 120 -15.70 4.92 -14.15
N ASN A 121 -14.86 3.92 -14.43
CA ASN A 121 -14.21 3.11 -13.38
C ASN A 121 -12.98 3.78 -12.74
N ASN A 122 -12.41 4.79 -13.40
CA ASN A 122 -11.30 5.58 -12.87
C ASN A 122 -11.76 6.56 -11.77
N GLN A 123 -13.07 6.80 -11.66
CA GLN A 123 -13.64 7.76 -10.72
C GLN A 123 -13.58 7.26 -9.27
N ARG A 124 -13.92 5.98 -9.03
CA ARG A 124 -14.00 5.41 -7.66
C ARG A 124 -12.65 5.38 -6.93
N CYS A 125 -11.56 5.03 -7.59
CA CYS A 125 -10.23 5.02 -6.94
C CYS A 125 -9.68 6.43 -6.69
N ASN A 126 -10.04 7.41 -7.54
CA ASN A 126 -9.70 8.82 -7.33
C ASN A 126 -10.57 9.46 -6.24
N GLU A 127 -11.85 9.09 -6.13
CA GLU A 127 -12.78 9.53 -5.07
C GLU A 127 -12.43 8.97 -3.68
N LEU A 128 -11.83 7.77 -3.63
CA LEU A 128 -11.35 7.15 -2.39
C LEU A 128 -10.00 7.71 -1.92
N ASN A 129 -9.42 8.66 -2.65
CA ASN A 129 -8.17 9.29 -2.26
C ASN A 129 -8.46 10.37 -1.20
N PRO A 130 -8.06 10.18 0.06
CA PRO A 130 -8.41 11.10 1.15
C PRO A 130 -7.60 12.41 1.12
N PHE A 131 -6.73 12.61 0.13
CA PHE A 131 -5.82 13.76 0.06
C PHE A 131 -6.29 14.75 -1.03
N GLU A 132 -6.89 15.87 -0.62
CA GLU A 132 -7.53 16.88 -1.49
C GLU A 132 -6.59 17.55 -2.53
N ASN A 133 -5.27 17.32 -2.49
CA ASN A 133 -4.27 17.91 -3.39
C ASN A 133 -3.43 16.86 -4.14
N SER A 134 -3.91 15.62 -4.28
CA SER A 134 -3.10 14.55 -4.84
C SER A 134 -3.09 14.52 -6.38
N THR A 135 -1.91 14.28 -6.94
CA THR A 135 -1.73 13.87 -8.33
C THR A 135 -2.62 12.68 -8.67
N VAL A 136 -3.24 12.77 -9.85
CA VAL A 136 -4.23 11.81 -10.33
C VAL A 136 -3.56 10.48 -10.63
N LEU A 137 -3.94 9.46 -9.86
CA LEU A 137 -3.63 8.07 -10.19
C LEU A 137 -4.46 7.69 -11.42
N PHE A 138 -3.77 7.39 -12.53
CA PHE A 138 -4.45 7.18 -13.80
C PHE A 138 -4.87 5.73 -14.03
N SER A 139 -4.07 4.78 -13.55
CA SER A 139 -4.39 3.35 -13.62
C SER A 139 -3.51 2.55 -12.66
N ALA A 140 -4.02 1.39 -12.24
CA ALA A 140 -3.28 0.36 -11.53
C ALA A 140 -3.46 -0.99 -12.24
N ASN A 141 -2.41 -1.80 -12.26
CA ASN A 141 -2.41 -3.16 -12.79
C ASN A 141 -1.71 -4.07 -11.78
N VAL A 142 -2.29 -5.24 -11.54
CA VAL A 142 -1.77 -6.23 -10.59
C VAL A 142 -1.54 -7.53 -11.30
N ASN A 143 -0.28 -7.95 -11.35
CA ASN A 143 0.09 -9.28 -11.76
C ASN A 143 0.24 -10.16 -10.51
N ARG A 144 -0.77 -11.00 -10.27
CA ARG A 144 -0.79 -11.90 -9.10
C ARG A 144 0.23 -13.03 -9.21
N SER A 145 0.58 -13.46 -10.43
CA SER A 145 1.53 -14.56 -10.61
C SER A 145 2.94 -14.23 -10.10
N ASN A 146 3.28 -12.95 -10.03
CA ASN A 146 4.57 -12.46 -9.56
C ASN A 146 4.44 -11.38 -8.48
N HIS A 147 3.29 -11.22 -7.83
CA HIS A 147 3.07 -10.21 -6.77
C HIS A 147 3.43 -8.77 -7.15
N GLN A 148 3.34 -8.44 -8.45
CA GLN A 148 3.74 -7.13 -8.93
C GLN A 148 2.53 -6.22 -9.09
N ILE A 149 2.63 -5.02 -8.55
CA ILE A 149 1.71 -3.91 -8.77
C ILE A 149 2.39 -2.90 -9.66
N SER A 150 1.66 -2.35 -10.62
CA SER A 150 2.10 -1.25 -11.47
C SER A 150 1.06 -0.14 -11.44
N ILE A 151 1.48 1.10 -11.20
CA ILE A 151 0.63 2.28 -11.27
C ILE A 151 1.17 3.27 -12.29
N THR A 152 0.26 4.04 -12.91
CA THR A 152 0.63 5.15 -13.78
C THR A 152 0.26 6.46 -13.12
N LEU A 153 1.23 7.34 -12.95
CA LEU A 153 1.03 8.71 -12.47
C LEU A 153 1.17 9.68 -13.64
N ASN A 154 0.26 10.65 -13.69
CA ASN A 154 0.28 11.76 -14.65
C ASN A 154 0.55 13.08 -13.91
N SER A 155 0.69 14.20 -14.62
CA SER A 155 0.80 15.54 -14.02
C SER A 155 2.03 15.75 -13.11
N LEU A 156 3.11 14.99 -13.30
CA LEU A 156 4.39 15.31 -12.67
C LEU A 156 5.01 16.55 -13.35
N SER A 157 5.88 17.26 -12.62
CA SER A 157 6.61 18.38 -13.18
C SER A 157 7.63 17.89 -14.23
N PRO A 158 7.73 18.55 -15.40
CA PRO A 158 8.75 18.26 -16.41
C PRO A 158 10.17 18.40 -15.88
N TYR A 159 11.10 17.63 -16.43
CA TYR A 159 12.55 17.69 -16.13
C TYR A 159 12.91 17.72 -14.64
N THR A 160 12.10 17.09 -13.80
CA THR A 160 12.17 17.19 -12.34
C THR A 160 12.69 15.89 -11.74
N LEU A 161 13.68 15.97 -10.84
CA LEU A 161 14.27 14.86 -10.13
C LEU A 161 13.48 14.57 -8.84
N TYR A 162 13.08 13.32 -8.68
CA TYR A 162 12.32 12.84 -7.51
C TYR A 162 13.01 11.68 -6.82
N GLU A 163 12.86 11.63 -5.50
CA GLU A 163 13.00 10.43 -4.69
C GLU A 163 11.62 9.79 -4.46
N LEU A 164 11.49 8.51 -4.79
CA LEU A 164 10.28 7.72 -4.61
C LEU A 164 10.41 6.80 -3.41
N PHE A 165 9.40 6.84 -2.54
CA PHE A 165 9.21 5.94 -1.42
C PHE A 165 7.80 5.35 -1.44
N ILE A 166 7.67 4.08 -1.04
CA ILE A 166 6.37 3.44 -0.90
C ILE A 166 6.27 2.79 0.48
N ALA A 167 5.15 2.99 1.15
CA ALA A 167 4.81 2.36 2.41
C ALA A 167 3.45 1.64 2.32
N TYR A 168 3.26 0.64 3.17
CA TYR A 168 1.94 0.10 3.42
C TYR A 168 1.14 1.03 4.33
N VAL A 169 -0.16 1.15 4.07
CA VAL A 169 -1.11 1.88 4.91
C VAL A 169 -2.00 0.88 5.62
N TYR A 170 -2.11 1.02 6.93
CA TYR A 170 -2.96 0.19 7.79
C TYR A 170 -4.04 1.06 8.43
N ILE A 171 -5.10 0.43 8.97
CA ILE A 171 -6.25 1.10 9.61
C ILE A 171 -5.83 2.16 10.63
N SER A 172 -4.76 1.91 11.38
CA SER A 172 -4.34 2.76 12.50
C SER A 172 -3.11 3.63 12.21
N ARG A 173 -2.34 3.34 11.14
CA ARG A 173 -1.07 4.02 10.86
C ARG A 173 -0.50 3.67 9.48
N VAL A 174 0.47 4.48 9.04
CA VAL A 174 1.36 4.15 7.92
C VAL A 174 2.54 3.33 8.44
N GLY A 175 2.93 2.28 7.70
CA GLY A 175 4.12 1.48 7.96
C GLY A 175 5.42 2.22 7.63
N PRO A 176 6.58 1.56 7.76
CA PRO A 176 7.84 2.14 7.30
C PRO A 176 7.83 2.35 5.78
N PHE A 177 8.51 3.40 5.32
CA PHE A 177 8.77 3.61 3.91
C PHE A 177 9.90 2.69 3.43
N SER A 178 9.77 2.22 2.19
CA SER A 178 10.79 1.48 1.47
C SER A 178 12.14 2.20 1.50
N LYS A 179 13.22 1.43 1.60
CA LYS A 179 14.59 1.94 1.49
C LYS A 179 15.45 0.98 0.65
N PRO A 180 16.40 1.48 -0.17
CA PRO A 180 16.63 2.90 -0.45
C PRO A 180 15.48 3.54 -1.25
N ALA A 181 15.52 4.86 -1.43
CA ALA A 181 14.62 5.56 -2.35
C ALA A 181 14.94 5.15 -3.79
N GLU A 182 13.90 5.06 -4.63
CA GLU A 182 14.10 4.95 -6.08
C GLU A 182 14.18 6.36 -6.66
N VAL A 183 15.26 6.68 -7.38
CA VAL A 183 15.53 8.04 -7.87
C VAL A 183 15.33 8.10 -9.38
N PHE A 184 14.51 9.04 -9.85
CA PHE A 184 14.28 9.21 -11.28
C PHE A 184 14.05 10.68 -11.65
N ARG A 185 14.31 11.02 -12.91
CA ARG A 185 14.00 12.34 -13.48
C ARG A 185 12.98 12.21 -14.60
N THR A 186 11.94 13.04 -14.58
CA THR A 186 10.99 13.14 -15.70
C THR A 186 11.65 13.72 -16.95
N THR A 187 11.11 13.48 -18.14
CA THR A 187 11.70 14.05 -19.37
C THR A 187 11.41 15.55 -19.49
N GLU A 188 12.13 16.22 -20.39
CA GLU A 188 11.83 17.60 -20.77
C GLU A 188 10.49 17.68 -21.52
N ASP A 189 9.79 18.81 -21.38
CA ASP A 189 8.61 19.09 -22.20
C ASP A 189 8.97 19.10 -23.69
N GLY A 190 8.21 18.35 -24.49
CA GLY A 190 8.35 18.35 -25.95
C GLY A 190 9.35 17.34 -26.54
N LYS A 191 9.93 16.43 -25.75
CA LYS A 191 10.69 15.28 -26.27
C LYS A 191 9.93 13.97 -26.02
N LEU A 192 9.57 13.29 -27.11
CA LEU A 192 9.09 11.89 -27.18
C LEU A 192 10.27 10.96 -27.43
#